data_AF-A0A7V5QAI1-F1
#
_entry.id   AF-A0A7V5QAI1-F1
#
_cell.length_a   1.000
_cell.length_b   1.000
_cell.length_c   1.000
_cell.angle_alpha   90.00
_cell.angle_beta   90.00
_cell.angle_gamma   90.00
#
_symmetry.space_group_name_H-M   'P 1'
#
loop_
_entity.id
_entity.type
_entity.pdbx_description
1 polymer ?
#
loop_
_entity_poly.entity_id
_entity_poly.type
_entity_poly.pdbx_seq_one_letter_code
_entity_poly.pdbx_strand_id
1 'polypeptide(L)'
;MQKSALQRLRANPDDLLARPKEGQDVAEWLKENGETFGIPEKPEDYEIKRPEVWPEDAPWDDKLEAAAREAGHTLSLNNAQLQGMTDMMAAQRVEDVKSVEGEFSQSNAEMQTELQKDWGDQYNAKVAQAQQAASLVGEAAGMDDKQIQAVTDALKPKIGDALILKMFAAFGDMAGEDMGAALGGGKGFGTTPADARAELATMKAKGGDYYKAVEAANKGDRSELERMKPVIERLAKIAAQ
;
A
#
# COMPACT_ATOMS: atom_id res chain seq x y z
N MET A 1 8.13 46.59 56.29
CA MET A 1 7.53 45.40 55.62
C MET A 1 8.47 44.72 54.63
N GLN A 2 9.21 45.45 53.78
CA GLN A 2 10.18 44.84 52.84
C GLN A 2 11.25 43.95 53.50
N LYS A 3 11.86 44.37 54.62
CA LYS A 3 12.88 43.57 55.33
C LYS A 3 12.37 42.22 55.88
N SER A 4 11.11 42.11 56.27
CA SER A 4 10.56 40.85 56.82
C SER A 4 10.07 39.87 55.75
N ALA A 5 9.77 40.36 54.55
CA ALA A 5 9.46 39.52 53.38
C ALA A 5 10.74 38.87 52.82
N LEU A 6 11.82 39.64 52.69
CA LEU A 6 13.15 39.16 52.28
C LEU A 6 13.71 38.08 53.21
N GLN A 7 13.54 38.24 54.53
CA GLN A 7 13.97 37.24 55.51
C GLN A 7 13.22 35.90 55.43
N ARG A 8 12.00 35.89 54.88
CA ARG A 8 11.15 34.68 54.80
C ARG A 8 11.34 33.90 53.50
N LEU A 9 11.63 34.58 52.39
CA LEU A 9 11.77 33.95 51.08
C LEU A 9 13.11 33.25 50.86
N ARG A 10 14.16 33.60 51.62
CA ARG A 10 15.54 33.05 51.47
C ARG A 10 16.09 33.08 50.03
N ALA A 11 15.48 33.84 49.13
CA ALA A 11 15.86 34.05 47.73
C ALA A 11 15.76 35.55 47.41
N ASN A 12 16.53 36.02 46.43
CA ASN A 12 16.39 37.39 45.95
C ASN A 12 15.03 37.53 45.23
N PRO A 13 14.21 38.55 45.52
CA PRO A 13 12.94 38.76 44.82
C PRO A 13 13.09 38.89 43.30
N ASP A 14 14.26 39.34 42.82
CA ASP A 14 14.57 39.42 41.39
C ASP A 14 14.75 38.03 40.75
N ASP A 15 15.00 36.99 41.55
CA ASP A 15 15.09 35.59 41.11
C ASP A 15 13.72 34.88 41.10
N LEU A 16 12.65 35.58 41.50
CA LEU A 16 11.31 35.01 41.56
C LEU A 16 10.58 35.20 40.24
N LEU A 17 10.12 34.10 39.66
CA LEU A 17 9.28 34.13 38.47
C LEU A 17 7.95 34.84 38.77
N ALA A 18 7.66 35.91 38.03
CA ALA A 18 6.39 36.60 38.15
C ALA A 18 5.25 35.72 37.65
N ARG A 19 4.11 35.72 38.35
CA ARG A 19 2.90 35.02 37.88
C ARG A 19 2.37 35.68 36.59
N PRO A 20 1.58 34.97 35.77
CA PRO A 20 0.87 35.59 34.65
C PRO A 20 0.07 36.81 35.11
N LYS A 21 0.05 37.85 34.28
CA LYS A 21 -0.78 39.04 34.55
C LYS A 21 -2.26 38.67 34.44
N GLU A 22 -3.13 39.43 35.08
CA GLU A 22 -4.57 39.24 34.96
C GLU A 22 -5.00 39.35 33.48
N GLY A 23 -5.63 38.28 32.96
CA GLY A 23 -6.06 38.20 31.56
C GLY A 23 -4.97 37.86 30.54
N GLN A 24 -3.71 37.66 30.96
CA GLN A 24 -2.66 37.19 30.07
C GLN A 24 -2.86 35.70 29.72
N ASP A 25 -2.61 35.35 28.46
CA ASP A 25 -2.60 33.95 28.05
C ASP A 25 -1.41 33.21 28.70
N VAL A 26 -1.67 31.99 29.19
CA VAL A 26 -0.64 31.22 29.91
C VAL A 26 0.47 30.76 28.98
N ALA A 27 0.18 30.43 27.72
CA ALA A 27 1.21 30.05 26.76
C ALA A 27 2.09 31.25 26.40
N GLU A 28 1.50 32.43 26.25
CA GLU A 28 2.27 33.67 26.08
C GLU A 28 3.19 33.93 27.28
N TRP A 29 2.69 33.78 28.51
CA TRP A 29 3.52 33.92 29.72
C TRP A 29 4.63 32.86 29.80
N LEU A 30 4.35 31.60 29.41
CA LEU A 30 5.37 30.55 29.35
C LEU A 30 6.47 30.91 28.35
N LYS A 31 6.09 31.42 27.18
CA LYS A 31 7.03 31.87 26.14
C LYS A 31 7.91 33.02 26.61
N GLU A 32 7.34 34.02 27.27
CA GLU A 32 8.09 35.14 27.87
C GLU A 32 9.14 34.66 28.89
N ASN A 33 8.89 33.52 29.53
CA ASN A 33 9.78 32.89 30.51
C ASN A 33 10.47 31.63 29.97
N GLY A 34 10.56 31.50 28.63
CA GLY A 34 10.91 30.25 27.96
C GLY A 34 12.26 29.68 28.37
N GLU A 35 13.27 30.52 28.58
CA GLU A 35 14.59 30.10 29.05
C GLU A 35 14.51 29.32 30.38
N THR A 36 13.64 29.75 31.30
CA THR A 36 13.48 29.09 32.61
C THR A 36 12.86 27.70 32.45
N PHE A 37 11.99 27.53 31.46
CA PHE A 37 11.26 26.28 31.22
C PHE A 37 11.92 25.37 30.18
N GLY A 38 13.04 25.78 29.60
CA GLY A 38 13.72 25.04 28.54
C GLY A 38 12.91 25.00 27.25
N ILE A 39 12.14 26.06 26.97
CA ILE A 39 11.42 26.24 25.70
C ILE A 39 12.44 26.80 24.69
N PRO A 40 12.68 26.10 23.56
CA PRO A 40 13.60 26.59 22.55
C PRO A 40 13.18 27.93 21.95
N GLU A 41 14.16 28.77 21.59
CA GLU A 41 13.88 30.10 21.02
C GLU A 41 13.15 30.01 19.67
N LYS A 42 13.43 28.95 18.90
CA LYS A 42 12.83 28.70 17.58
C LYS A 42 12.35 27.26 17.44
N PRO A 43 11.37 26.98 16.54
CA PRO A 43 10.93 25.63 16.24
C PRO A 43 12.07 24.68 15.82
N GLU A 44 13.08 25.18 15.11
CA GLU A 44 14.17 24.33 14.60
C GLU A 44 15.09 23.83 15.72
N ASP A 45 15.10 24.50 16.86
CA ASP A 45 15.98 24.22 18.00
C ASP A 45 15.43 23.10 18.91
N TYR A 46 14.26 22.53 18.61
CA TYR A 46 13.76 21.35 19.31
C TYR A 46 14.58 20.11 18.97
N GLU A 47 15.03 19.41 20.01
CA GLU A 47 15.81 18.17 19.89
C GLU A 47 14.90 16.95 19.98
N ILE A 48 14.09 16.74 18.95
CA ILE A 48 13.22 15.56 18.86
C ILE A 48 14.02 14.36 18.36
N LYS A 49 13.92 13.26 19.11
CA LYS A 49 14.51 11.97 18.79
C LYS A 49 13.42 11.04 18.29
N ARG A 50 13.74 10.28 17.25
CA ARG A 50 12.91 9.14 16.84
C ARG A 50 12.76 8.18 18.04
N PRO A 51 11.53 7.80 18.43
CA PRO A 51 11.31 6.93 19.57
C PRO A 51 11.89 5.53 19.36
N GLU A 52 12.39 4.89 20.41
CA GLU A 52 12.99 3.54 20.35
C GLU A 52 12.01 2.45 19.88
N VAL A 53 10.71 2.65 20.14
CA VAL A 53 9.65 1.73 19.70
C VAL A 53 9.39 1.79 18.19
N TRP A 54 9.90 2.82 17.50
CA TRP A 54 9.70 2.99 16.07
C TRP A 54 10.52 1.96 15.28
N PRO A 55 9.95 1.25 14.28
CA PRO A 55 10.70 0.28 13.51
C PRO A 55 11.88 0.92 12.76
N GLU A 56 13.05 0.27 12.76
CA GLU A 56 14.26 0.80 12.10
C GLU A 56 14.04 1.06 10.61
N ASP A 57 13.38 0.12 9.94
CA ASP A 57 13.10 0.15 8.49
C ASP A 57 11.89 1.03 8.12
N ALA A 58 11.14 1.53 9.09
CA ALA A 58 9.98 2.38 8.81
C ALA A 58 10.45 3.82 8.49
N PRO A 59 9.95 4.45 7.42
CA PRO A 59 10.29 5.83 7.10
C PRO A 59 9.83 6.78 8.22
N TRP A 60 10.66 7.79 8.54
CA TRP A 60 10.24 8.89 9.39
C TRP A 60 9.58 9.96 8.51
N ASP A 61 8.53 10.60 9.00
CA ASP A 61 7.93 11.73 8.30
C ASP A 61 8.55 13.03 8.81
N ASP A 62 9.63 13.47 8.16
CA ASP A 62 10.33 14.70 8.49
C ASP A 62 9.43 15.94 8.40
N LYS A 63 8.40 15.92 7.53
CA LYS A 63 7.46 17.04 7.40
C LYS A 63 6.51 17.09 8.59
N LEU A 64 6.03 15.93 9.04
CA LEU A 64 5.22 15.85 10.24
C LEU A 64 6.01 16.25 11.48
N GLU A 65 7.28 15.86 11.57
CA GLU A 65 8.15 16.30 12.66
C GLU A 65 8.34 17.82 12.65
N ALA A 66 8.61 18.42 11.49
CA ALA A 66 8.73 19.89 11.38
C ALA A 66 7.43 20.60 11.82
N ALA A 67 6.26 20.10 11.40
CA ALA A 67 4.98 20.63 11.85
C ALA A 67 4.76 20.46 13.37
N ALA A 68 5.22 19.34 13.94
CA ALA A 68 5.17 19.12 15.39
C ALA A 68 6.06 20.12 16.15
N ARG A 69 7.24 20.44 15.62
CA ARG A 69 8.13 21.47 16.17
C ARG A 69 7.50 22.86 16.13
N GLU A 70 6.89 23.24 15.00
CA GLU A 70 6.16 24.50 14.86
C GLU A 70 4.99 24.60 15.85
N ALA A 71 4.20 23.52 15.98
CA ALA A 71 3.11 23.43 16.92
C ALA A 71 3.61 23.50 18.38
N GLY A 72 4.68 22.78 18.70
CA GLY A 72 5.31 22.80 20.02
C GLY A 72 5.79 24.20 20.41
N HIS A 73 6.43 24.91 19.49
CA HIS A 73 6.86 26.30 19.72
C HIS A 73 5.68 27.25 19.93
N THR A 74 4.64 27.11 19.11
CA THR A 74 3.41 27.92 19.22
C THR A 74 2.72 27.70 20.56
N LEU A 75 2.71 26.45 21.04
CA LEU A 75 2.11 26.04 22.31
C LEU A 75 3.06 26.19 23.50
N SER A 76 4.27 26.71 23.28
CA SER A 76 5.27 26.95 24.33
C SER A 76 5.61 25.67 25.12
N LEU A 77 5.71 24.55 24.40
CA LEU A 77 6.16 23.28 24.96
C LEU A 77 7.68 23.29 25.11
N ASN A 78 8.20 22.66 26.15
CA ASN A 78 9.64 22.38 26.21
C ASN A 78 9.99 21.07 25.48
N ASN A 79 11.29 20.80 25.33
CA ASN A 79 11.79 19.60 24.64
C ASN A 79 11.22 18.30 25.21
N ALA A 80 11.16 18.17 26.54
CA ALA A 80 10.67 16.95 27.20
C ALA A 80 9.18 16.72 26.93
N GLN A 81 8.38 17.78 26.92
CA GLN A 81 6.94 17.71 26.62
C GLN A 81 6.70 17.33 25.16
N LEU A 82 7.40 17.97 24.22
CA LEU A 82 7.25 17.66 22.80
C LEU A 82 7.73 16.23 22.51
N GLN A 83 8.87 15.81 23.06
CA GLN A 83 9.34 14.42 22.94
C GLN A 83 8.32 13.42 23.49
N GLY A 84 7.76 13.66 24.68
CA GLY A 84 6.75 12.76 25.27
C GLY A 84 5.49 12.62 24.41
N MET A 85 5.07 13.69 23.73
CA MET A 85 3.96 13.64 22.77
C MET A 85 4.33 12.83 21.52
N THR A 86 5.56 13.00 21.00
CA THR A 86 6.10 12.21 19.89
C THR A 86 6.17 10.72 20.25
N ASP A 87 6.66 10.40 21.45
CA ASP A 87 6.75 9.02 21.96
C ASP A 87 5.36 8.37 22.06
N MET A 88 4.38 9.10 22.61
CA MET A 88 3.00 8.62 22.72
C MET A 88 2.38 8.33 21.35
N MET A 89 2.54 9.23 20.38
CA MET A 89 2.01 9.04 19.03
C MET A 89 2.69 7.89 18.31
N ALA A 90 4.01 7.74 18.44
CA ALA A 90 4.75 6.62 17.86
C ALA A 90 4.30 5.29 18.47
N ALA A 91 4.13 5.22 19.79
CA ALA A 91 3.64 4.02 20.47
C ALA A 91 2.23 3.65 19.99
N GLN A 92 1.31 4.61 19.89
CA GLN A 92 -0.04 4.36 19.35
C GLN A 92 0.03 3.85 17.91
N ARG A 93 0.86 4.47 17.06
CA ARG A 93 0.96 4.07 15.65
C ARG A 93 1.50 2.65 15.50
N VAL A 94 2.48 2.27 16.31
CA VAL A 94 3.02 0.91 16.34
C VAL A 94 1.95 -0.08 16.80
N GLU A 95 1.15 0.28 17.79
CA GLU A 95 0.05 -0.56 18.27
C GLU A 95 -1.05 -0.70 17.22
N ASP A 96 -1.42 0.38 16.52
CA ASP A 96 -2.42 0.35 15.45
C ASP A 96 -2.00 -0.64 14.34
N VAL A 97 -0.72 -0.60 13.93
CA VAL A 97 -0.20 -1.53 12.92
C VAL A 97 -0.30 -2.98 13.41
N LYS A 98 0.09 -3.25 14.66
CA LYS A 98 -0.02 -4.59 15.27
C LYS A 98 -1.48 -5.06 15.39
N SER A 99 -2.39 -4.15 15.75
CA SER A 99 -3.81 -4.46 15.86
C SER A 99 -4.40 -4.84 14.51
N VAL A 100 -4.07 -4.10 13.44
CA VAL A 100 -4.49 -4.42 12.08
C VAL A 100 -3.94 -5.78 11.63
N GLU A 101 -2.68 -6.09 11.92
CA GLU A 101 -2.11 -7.41 11.63
C GLU A 101 -2.83 -8.53 12.40
N GLY A 102 -3.18 -8.29 13.67
CA GLY A 102 -3.93 -9.22 14.51
C GLY A 102 -5.36 -9.47 14.00
N GLU A 103 -6.11 -8.40 13.71
CA GLU A 103 -7.46 -8.45 13.15
C GLU A 103 -7.48 -9.16 11.79
N PHE A 104 -6.49 -8.86 10.95
CA PHE A 104 -6.35 -9.51 9.65
C PHE A 104 -6.05 -11.00 9.79
N SER A 105 -5.13 -11.39 10.68
CA SER A 105 -4.83 -12.79 10.95
C SER A 105 -6.05 -13.53 11.48
N GLN A 106 -6.82 -12.91 12.37
CA GLN A 106 -8.06 -13.47 12.89
C GLN A 106 -9.10 -13.66 11.79
N SER A 107 -9.37 -12.61 10.99
CA SER A 107 -10.32 -12.66 9.88
C SER A 107 -9.95 -13.74 8.86
N ASN A 108 -8.65 -13.91 8.56
CA ASN A 108 -8.18 -14.95 7.65
C ASN A 108 -8.42 -16.37 8.22
N ALA A 109 -8.21 -16.57 9.53
CA ALA A 109 -8.48 -17.85 10.19
C ALA A 109 -9.98 -18.18 10.25
N GLU A 110 -10.83 -17.18 10.51
CA GLU A 110 -12.29 -17.31 10.49
C GLU A 110 -12.77 -17.70 9.09
N MET A 111 -12.29 -17.01 8.05
CA MET A 111 -12.63 -17.33 6.66
C MET A 111 -12.15 -18.73 6.26
N GLN A 112 -10.96 -19.15 6.70
CA GLN A 112 -10.49 -20.51 6.44
C GLN A 112 -11.41 -21.56 7.08
N THR A 113 -11.89 -21.29 8.29
CA THR A 113 -12.84 -22.16 8.99
C THR A 113 -14.19 -22.21 8.25
N GLU A 114 -14.65 -21.07 7.75
CA GLU A 114 -15.86 -20.98 6.92
C GLU A 114 -15.71 -21.78 5.62
N LEU A 115 -14.59 -21.66 4.91
CA LEU A 115 -14.32 -22.45 3.70
C LEU A 115 -14.28 -23.96 3.97
N GLN A 116 -13.69 -24.38 5.10
CA GLN A 116 -13.70 -25.80 5.51
C GLN A 116 -15.11 -26.31 5.77
N LYS A 117 -15.96 -25.48 6.40
CA LYS A 117 -17.37 -25.80 6.64
C LYS A 117 -18.18 -25.85 5.34
N ASP A 118 -17.97 -24.88 4.46
CA ASP A 118 -18.73 -24.74 3.21
C ASP A 118 -18.36 -25.80 2.18
N TRP A 119 -17.08 -26.12 2.04
CA TRP A 119 -16.61 -27.12 1.08
C TRP A 119 -16.66 -28.55 1.63
N GLY A 120 -16.69 -28.72 2.96
CA GLY A 120 -16.78 -30.02 3.61
C GLY A 120 -15.74 -31.02 3.07
N ASP A 121 -16.20 -32.19 2.66
CA ASP A 121 -15.35 -33.26 2.09
C ASP A 121 -14.61 -32.84 0.81
N GLN A 122 -15.09 -31.81 0.11
CA GLN A 122 -14.46 -31.29 -1.10
C GLN A 122 -13.37 -30.26 -0.83
N TYR A 123 -13.12 -29.86 0.43
CA TYR A 123 -12.16 -28.82 0.76
C TYR A 123 -10.78 -29.07 0.13
N ASN A 124 -10.23 -30.29 0.26
CA ASN A 124 -8.93 -30.63 -0.33
C ASN A 124 -8.95 -30.60 -1.87
N ALA A 125 -10.07 -30.98 -2.50
CA ALA A 125 -10.22 -30.91 -3.95
C ALA A 125 -10.26 -29.46 -4.43
N LYS A 126 -10.99 -28.58 -3.73
CA LYS A 126 -11.05 -27.13 -4.00
C LYS A 126 -9.69 -26.46 -3.80
N VAL A 127 -8.91 -26.89 -2.81
CA VAL A 127 -7.53 -26.42 -2.62
C VAL A 127 -6.64 -26.81 -3.79
N ALA A 128 -6.66 -28.07 -4.22
CA ALA A 128 -5.88 -28.53 -5.37
C ALA A 128 -6.29 -27.81 -6.66
N GLN A 129 -7.59 -27.60 -6.86
CA GLN A 129 -8.16 -26.86 -7.99
C GLN A 129 -7.71 -25.39 -7.99
N ALA A 130 -7.68 -24.74 -6.83
CA ALA A 130 -7.16 -23.39 -6.68
C ALA A 130 -5.67 -23.29 -7.02
N GLN A 131 -4.85 -24.24 -6.53
CA GLN A 131 -3.42 -24.29 -6.87
C GLN A 131 -3.20 -24.46 -8.37
N GLN A 132 -3.97 -25.35 -9.02
CA GLN A 132 -3.90 -25.55 -10.45
C GLN A 132 -4.32 -24.28 -11.22
N ALA A 133 -5.38 -23.59 -10.80
CA ALA A 133 -5.81 -22.35 -11.42
C ALA A 133 -4.76 -21.24 -11.29
N ALA A 134 -4.08 -21.14 -10.14
CA ALA A 134 -2.99 -20.19 -9.94
C ALA A 134 -1.80 -20.47 -10.89
N SER A 135 -1.40 -21.73 -11.04
CA SER A 135 -0.36 -22.14 -11.99
C SER A 135 -0.72 -21.78 -13.43
N LEU A 136 -1.94 -22.09 -13.86
CA LEU A 136 -2.40 -21.78 -15.23
C LEU A 136 -2.45 -20.26 -15.51
N VAL A 137 -2.88 -19.46 -14.54
CA VAL A 137 -2.88 -17.99 -14.66
C VAL A 137 -1.46 -17.46 -14.74
N GLY A 138 -0.53 -18.00 -13.95
CA GLY A 138 0.88 -17.63 -14.01
C GLY A 138 1.53 -17.98 -15.33
N GLU A 139 1.32 -19.20 -15.83
CA GLU A 139 1.81 -19.63 -17.15
C GLU A 139 1.27 -18.73 -18.27
N ALA A 140 -0.02 -18.41 -18.25
CA ALA A 140 -0.64 -17.50 -19.22
C ALA A 140 -0.07 -16.08 -19.15
N ALA A 141 0.36 -15.64 -17.97
CA ALA A 141 1.06 -14.37 -17.78
C ALA A 141 2.56 -14.43 -18.13
N GLY A 142 3.06 -15.59 -18.59
CA GLY A 142 4.48 -15.81 -18.87
C GLY A 142 5.36 -15.83 -17.61
N MET A 143 4.77 -16.14 -16.46
CA MET A 143 5.46 -16.26 -15.18
C MET A 143 5.93 -17.69 -14.94
N ASP A 144 7.12 -17.84 -14.37
CA ASP A 144 7.59 -19.12 -13.83
C ASP A 144 7.06 -19.35 -12.39
N ASP A 145 7.24 -20.57 -11.89
CA ASP A 145 6.77 -20.97 -10.54
C ASP A 145 7.32 -20.06 -9.43
N LYS A 146 8.54 -19.53 -9.59
CA LYS A 146 9.15 -18.64 -8.59
C LYS A 146 8.48 -17.27 -8.59
N GLN A 147 8.13 -16.75 -9.77
CA GLN A 147 7.41 -15.50 -9.92
C GLN A 147 5.98 -15.61 -9.38
N ILE A 148 5.30 -16.74 -9.61
CA ILE A 148 3.98 -17.03 -9.03
C ILE A 148 4.04 -17.10 -7.50
N GLN A 149 5.06 -17.78 -6.96
CA GLN A 149 5.27 -17.83 -5.52
C GLN A 149 5.54 -16.42 -4.95
N ALA A 150 6.36 -15.62 -5.61
CA ALA A 150 6.65 -14.24 -5.18
C ALA A 150 5.39 -13.36 -5.15
N VAL A 151 4.49 -13.51 -6.12
CA VAL A 151 3.19 -12.81 -6.11
C VAL A 151 2.31 -13.28 -4.95
N THR A 152 2.25 -14.60 -4.73
CA THR A 152 1.50 -15.16 -3.60
C THR A 152 2.02 -14.63 -2.27
N ASP A 153 3.34 -14.64 -2.07
CA ASP A 153 3.99 -14.14 -0.85
C ASP A 153 3.77 -12.63 -0.64
N ALA A 154 3.72 -11.85 -1.72
CA ALA A 154 3.44 -10.41 -1.65
C ALA A 154 1.96 -10.09 -1.35
N LEU A 155 1.03 -10.95 -1.77
CA LEU A 155 -0.41 -10.78 -1.57
C LEU A 155 -0.89 -11.34 -0.24
N LYS A 156 -0.29 -12.42 0.24
CA LYS A 156 -0.62 -13.07 1.51
C LYS A 156 -0.77 -12.10 2.70
N PRO A 157 0.18 -11.18 2.96
CA PRO A 157 0.06 -10.24 4.08
C PRO A 157 -0.99 -9.13 3.85
N LYS A 158 -1.54 -8.98 2.63
CA LYS A 158 -2.49 -7.91 2.28
C LYS A 158 -3.95 -8.37 2.23
N ILE A 159 -4.18 -9.59 1.74
CA ILE A 159 -5.54 -10.09 1.49
C ILE A 159 -5.83 -11.49 2.06
N GLY A 160 -4.80 -12.26 2.42
CA GLY A 160 -4.92 -13.47 3.24
C GLY A 160 -5.02 -14.74 2.41
N ASP A 161 -4.50 -15.84 2.97
CA ASP A 161 -4.48 -17.16 2.32
C ASP A 161 -5.90 -17.66 1.98
N ALA A 162 -6.88 -17.44 2.86
CA ALA A 162 -8.25 -17.92 2.66
C ALA A 162 -8.94 -17.22 1.50
N LEU A 163 -8.73 -15.91 1.33
CA LEU A 163 -9.32 -15.16 0.22
C LEU A 163 -8.64 -15.49 -1.11
N ILE A 164 -7.31 -15.64 -1.11
CA ILE A 164 -6.53 -16.11 -2.26
C ILE A 164 -7.04 -17.50 -2.69
N LEU A 165 -7.20 -18.40 -1.73
CA LEU A 165 -7.72 -19.76 -1.95
C LEU A 165 -9.13 -19.74 -2.55
N LYS A 166 -10.04 -18.94 -1.99
CA LYS A 166 -11.42 -18.78 -2.48
C LYS A 166 -11.46 -18.23 -3.91
N MET A 167 -10.62 -17.22 -4.20
CA MET A 167 -10.52 -16.60 -5.52
C MET A 167 -10.05 -17.62 -6.57
N PHE A 168 -8.97 -18.35 -6.29
CA PHE A 168 -8.45 -19.33 -7.23
C PHE A 168 -9.34 -20.58 -7.35
N ALA A 169 -10.00 -21.01 -6.28
CA ALA A 169 -11.00 -22.06 -6.36
C ALA A 169 -12.16 -21.66 -7.28
N ALA A 170 -12.63 -20.40 -7.19
CA ALA A 170 -13.64 -19.87 -8.10
C ALA A 170 -13.16 -19.83 -9.56
N PHE A 171 -11.90 -19.46 -9.81
CA PHE A 171 -11.32 -19.56 -11.16
C PHE A 171 -11.26 -21.00 -11.65
N GLY A 172 -10.92 -21.95 -10.79
CA GLY A 172 -10.94 -23.36 -11.13
C GLY A 172 -12.35 -23.91 -11.35
N ASP A 173 -13.37 -23.41 -10.68
CA ASP A 173 -14.77 -23.80 -10.91
C ASP A 173 -15.25 -23.31 -12.27
N MET A 174 -14.89 -22.07 -12.63
CA MET A 174 -15.07 -21.55 -13.99
C MET A 174 -14.22 -22.32 -15.01
N ALA A 175 -13.11 -22.92 -14.58
CA ALA A 175 -12.21 -23.68 -15.46
C ALA A 175 -12.80 -25.01 -15.94
N GLY A 176 -13.54 -25.69 -15.07
CA GLY A 176 -14.26 -26.93 -15.38
C GLY A 176 -15.35 -26.76 -16.43
N GLU A 177 -15.76 -25.53 -16.73
CA GLU A 177 -16.79 -25.18 -17.71
C GLU A 177 -16.23 -24.53 -19.00
N ASP A 178 -14.90 -24.44 -19.17
CA ASP A 178 -14.09 -23.84 -20.28
C ASP A 178 -13.22 -22.63 -19.84
N MET A 179 -12.22 -22.87 -18.99
CA MET A 179 -11.11 -21.90 -18.77
C MET A 179 -10.39 -21.54 -20.07
N GLY A 180 -10.28 -22.53 -20.97
CA GLY A 180 -9.68 -22.37 -22.28
C GLY A 180 -10.40 -21.32 -23.13
N ALA A 181 -11.70 -21.09 -22.91
CA ALA A 181 -12.46 -19.99 -23.53
C ALA A 181 -12.45 -18.71 -22.67
N ALA A 182 -12.55 -18.83 -21.34
CA ALA A 182 -12.64 -17.70 -20.42
C ALA A 182 -11.31 -16.95 -20.20
N LEU A 183 -10.17 -17.62 -20.30
CA LEU A 183 -8.82 -17.04 -20.13
C LEU A 183 -7.99 -17.00 -21.42
N GLY A 184 -8.42 -17.63 -22.52
CA GLY A 184 -7.55 -17.73 -23.69
C GLY A 184 -8.12 -18.28 -24.99
N GLY A 185 -9.45 -18.35 -25.12
CA GLY A 185 -10.15 -18.81 -26.33
C GLY A 185 -11.12 -17.76 -26.86
N GLY A 186 -11.19 -16.63 -26.17
CA GLY A 186 -11.92 -15.46 -26.62
C GLY A 186 -12.11 -14.47 -25.48
N LYS A 187 -11.33 -13.38 -25.53
CA LYS A 187 -11.79 -12.04 -25.10
C LYS A 187 -11.84 -11.73 -23.59
N GLY A 188 -11.14 -12.46 -22.72
CA GLY A 188 -11.24 -12.30 -21.25
C GLY A 188 -10.13 -11.51 -20.53
N PHE A 189 -8.86 -11.75 -20.84
CA PHE A 189 -7.72 -10.99 -20.30
C PHE A 189 -6.93 -10.45 -21.49
N GLY A 190 -6.43 -9.21 -21.40
CA GLY A 190 -5.87 -8.50 -22.54
C GLY A 190 -4.82 -9.32 -23.28
N THR A 191 -4.92 -9.38 -24.62
CA THR A 191 -3.93 -10.00 -25.52
C THR A 191 -2.51 -9.70 -25.03
N THR A 192 -1.72 -10.72 -24.70
CA THR A 192 -0.33 -10.51 -24.28
C THR A 192 0.53 -10.14 -25.50
N PRO A 193 1.72 -9.53 -25.32
CA PRO A 193 2.64 -9.29 -26.43
C PRO A 193 3.06 -10.57 -27.17
N ALA A 194 3.17 -11.70 -26.47
CA ALA A 194 3.49 -13.00 -27.06
C ALA A 194 2.34 -13.52 -27.94
N ASP A 195 1.11 -13.44 -27.44
CA ASP A 195 -0.09 -13.86 -28.19
C ASP A 195 -0.29 -12.99 -29.44
N ALA A 196 -0.08 -11.67 -29.29
CA ALA A 196 -0.18 -10.74 -30.41
C ALA A 196 0.84 -11.05 -31.52
N ARG A 197 2.06 -11.50 -31.17
CA ARG A 197 3.08 -11.93 -32.13
C ARG A 197 2.69 -13.23 -32.83
N ALA A 198 2.19 -14.21 -32.08
CA ALA A 198 1.75 -15.50 -32.62
C ALA A 198 0.53 -15.35 -33.55
N GLU A 199 -0.43 -14.52 -33.17
CA GLU A 199 -1.62 -14.21 -33.97
C GLU A 199 -1.24 -13.44 -35.25
N LEU A 200 -0.36 -12.43 -35.16
CA LEU A 200 0.17 -11.73 -36.32
C LEU A 200 0.91 -12.66 -37.28
N ALA A 201 1.74 -13.57 -36.75
CA ALA A 201 2.47 -14.54 -37.56
C ALA A 201 1.50 -15.47 -38.32
N THR A 202 0.44 -15.93 -37.64
CA THR A 202 -0.59 -16.79 -38.22
C THR A 202 -1.40 -16.06 -39.30
N MET A 203 -1.82 -14.82 -39.03
CA MET A 203 -2.57 -14.01 -40.00
C MET A 203 -1.74 -13.68 -41.25
N LYS A 204 -0.44 -13.40 -41.08
CA LYS A 204 0.48 -13.03 -42.17
C LYS A 204 1.09 -14.23 -42.90
N ALA A 205 1.02 -15.44 -42.34
CA ALA A 205 1.52 -16.65 -42.97
C ALA A 205 0.82 -16.91 -44.31
N LYS A 206 1.48 -17.64 -45.21
CA LYS A 206 0.92 -18.00 -46.51
C LYS A 206 -0.38 -18.79 -46.33
N GLY A 207 -1.49 -18.24 -46.83
CA GLY A 207 -2.83 -18.81 -46.65
C GLY A 207 -3.57 -18.35 -45.39
N GLY A 208 -2.95 -17.53 -44.53
CA GLY A 208 -3.61 -16.83 -43.44
C GLY A 208 -4.57 -15.74 -43.94
N ASP A 209 -5.45 -15.27 -43.07
CA ASP A 209 -6.56 -14.40 -43.46
C ASP A 209 -6.09 -13.01 -43.94
N TYR A 210 -5.07 -12.43 -43.29
CA TYR A 210 -4.47 -11.18 -43.76
C TYR A 210 -3.70 -11.38 -45.07
N TYR A 211 -3.00 -12.51 -45.23
CA TYR A 211 -2.34 -12.87 -46.48
C TYR A 211 -3.34 -12.97 -47.66
N LYS A 212 -4.48 -13.64 -47.44
CA LYS A 212 -5.56 -13.73 -48.44
C LYS A 212 -6.18 -12.36 -48.76
N ALA A 213 -6.39 -11.52 -47.74
CA ALA A 213 -6.91 -10.17 -47.92
C ALA A 213 -5.97 -9.30 -48.77
N VAL A 214 -4.65 -9.44 -48.59
CA VAL A 214 -3.64 -8.78 -49.44
C VAL A 214 -3.67 -9.32 -50.87
N GLU A 215 -3.81 -10.63 -51.08
CA GLU A 215 -3.94 -11.22 -52.43
C GLU A 215 -5.22 -10.76 -53.15
N ALA A 216 -6.34 -10.63 -52.42
CA ALA A 216 -7.59 -10.10 -52.96
C ALA A 216 -7.47 -8.61 -53.32
N ALA A 217 -6.80 -7.82 -52.48
CA ALA A 217 -6.54 -6.40 -52.73
C ALA A 217 -5.69 -6.17 -53.99
N ASN A 218 -4.71 -7.04 -54.25
CA ASN A 218 -3.91 -7.01 -55.48
C ASN A 218 -4.72 -7.34 -56.73
N LYS A 219 -5.88 -8.01 -56.58
CA LYS A 219 -6.83 -8.31 -57.66
C LYS A 219 -7.96 -7.27 -57.77
N GLY A 220 -7.92 -6.20 -56.96
CA GLY A 220 -8.86 -5.07 -57.02
C GLY A 220 -9.89 -5.02 -55.90
N ASP A 221 -10.00 -6.06 -55.05
CA ASP A 221 -10.95 -6.07 -53.91
C ASP A 221 -10.22 -5.77 -52.60
N ARG A 222 -10.32 -4.51 -52.15
CA ARG A 222 -9.66 -4.03 -50.93
C ARG A 222 -10.51 -4.10 -49.67
N SER A 223 -11.77 -4.54 -49.79
CA SER A 223 -12.75 -4.48 -48.69
C SER A 223 -12.28 -5.21 -47.44
N GLU A 224 -11.79 -6.44 -47.61
CA GLU A 224 -11.31 -7.28 -46.50
C GLU A 224 -10.00 -6.77 -45.89
N LEU A 225 -9.12 -6.20 -46.73
CA LEU A 225 -7.86 -5.62 -46.26
C LEU A 225 -8.12 -4.39 -45.37
N GLU A 226 -9.02 -3.50 -45.78
CA GLU A 226 -9.39 -2.32 -44.97
C GLU A 226 -10.09 -2.73 -43.67
N ARG A 227 -10.90 -3.80 -43.68
CA ARG A 227 -11.51 -4.36 -42.47
C ARG A 227 -10.47 -4.89 -41.47
N MET A 228 -9.38 -5.47 -41.98
CA MET A 228 -8.34 -6.10 -41.16
C MET A 228 -7.26 -5.14 -40.65
N LYS A 229 -7.02 -4.00 -41.32
CA LYS A 229 -6.04 -2.99 -40.88
C LYS A 229 -6.13 -2.62 -39.39
N PRO A 230 -7.28 -2.21 -38.82
CA PRO A 230 -7.35 -1.81 -37.42
C PRO A 230 -7.03 -2.96 -36.45
N VAL A 231 -7.33 -4.21 -36.84
CA VAL A 231 -7.02 -5.40 -36.05
C VAL A 231 -5.51 -5.66 -36.06
N ILE A 232 -4.88 -5.60 -37.23
CA ILE A 232 -3.42 -5.78 -37.38
C ILE A 232 -2.65 -4.67 -36.67
N GLU A 233 -3.10 -3.42 -36.75
CA GLU A 233 -2.47 -2.29 -36.06
C GLU A 233 -2.57 -2.42 -34.54
N ARG A 234 -3.73 -2.85 -34.01
CA ARG A 234 -3.90 -3.13 -32.59
C ARG A 234 -2.96 -4.24 -32.12
N LEU A 235 -2.91 -5.35 -32.84
CA LEU A 235 -2.02 -6.48 -32.51
C LEU A 235 -0.55 -6.08 -32.63
N ALA A 236 -0.18 -5.29 -33.63
CA ALA A 236 1.20 -4.81 -33.80
C ALA A 236 1.63 -3.88 -32.65
N LYS A 237 0.72 -3.03 -32.15
CA LYS A 237 0.98 -2.16 -31.01
C LYS A 237 1.18 -2.95 -29.72
N ILE A 238 0.40 -4.01 -29.50
CA ILE A 238 0.52 -4.91 -28.34
C ILE A 238 1.79 -5.76 -28.43
N ALA A 239 2.12 -6.28 -29.61
CA ALA A 239 3.32 -7.08 -29.86
C ALA A 239 4.64 -6.29 -29.65
N ALA A 240 4.58 -4.96 -29.73
CA ALA A 240 5.71 -4.05 -29.56
C ALA A 240 5.93 -3.58 -28.11
N GLN A 241 5.00 -3.89 -27.21
CA GLN A 241 5.19 -3.76 -25.76
C GLN A 241 6.06 -4.91 -25.23
#